data_AF-A0A7R9Y1N1-F1
#
_entry.id   AF-A0A7R9Y1N1-F1
#
_cell.length_a   1.000
_cell.length_b   1.000
_cell.length_c   1.000
_cell.angle_alpha   90.00
_cell.angle_beta   90.00
_cell.angle_gamma   90.00
#
_symmetry.space_group_name_H-M   'P 1'
#
loop_
_entity.id
_entity.type
_entity.pdbx_description
1 polymer ?
#
loop_
_entity_poly.entity_id
_entity_poly.type
_entity_poly.pdbx_seq_one_letter_code
_entity_poly.pdbx_strand_id
1 'polypeptide(L)'
;VLLLLLLLLLLPVARVSAYVQQGGAYRFPTAPFDANADGSIDRAEAGNAAHFASPGRRAEVTTETELRDAMKNPYVNEIWIAADIALASGEALPPIRELRTLHVFGKCSPTGEDATFHGGDGECALDAAGASGIFDVYGPARLVMRGVKLVNGNAKHGGALAVWFGSAELSRVRFENNAAERGGGISNWHGEVELRDVTMKDNIASVDGSHVYHWGGHMKVYGDSTINGKPFSCVRATGAVAWNDDAGPGHVFP
;
A
#
# COMPACT_ATOMS: atom_id res chain seq x y z
N VAL A 1 -24.75 -62.79 29.10
CA VAL A 1 -23.80 -61.66 28.92
C VAL A 1 -24.09 -61.01 27.57
N LEU A 2 -25.18 -60.25 27.52
CA LEU A 2 -25.66 -59.57 26.33
C LEU A 2 -26.37 -58.30 26.78
N LEU A 3 -25.63 -57.39 27.40
CA LEU A 3 -26.14 -56.09 27.85
C LEU A 3 -24.98 -55.12 28.10
N LEU A 4 -24.14 -54.85 27.09
CA LEU A 4 -23.03 -53.90 27.28
C LEU A 4 -22.49 -53.23 26.00
N LEU A 5 -23.33 -53.04 24.98
CA LEU A 5 -22.87 -52.49 23.69
C LEU A 5 -23.80 -51.45 23.05
N LEU A 6 -24.66 -50.78 23.81
CA LEU A 6 -25.59 -49.79 23.26
C LEU A 6 -25.75 -48.49 24.06
N LEU A 7 -24.65 -47.95 24.60
CA LEU A 7 -24.73 -46.67 25.35
C LEU A 7 -23.52 -45.74 25.19
N LEU A 8 -23.06 -45.51 23.95
CA LEU A 8 -21.98 -44.54 23.68
C LEU A 8 -22.14 -43.78 22.34
N LEU A 9 -23.39 -43.47 21.95
CA LEU A 9 -23.70 -42.74 20.72
C LEU A 9 -24.24 -41.32 20.92
N LEU A 10 -23.88 -40.65 22.03
CA LEU A 10 -24.22 -39.24 22.24
C LEU A 10 -23.05 -38.46 22.84
N LEU A 11 -22.03 -38.21 22.02
CA LEU A 11 -21.12 -37.08 22.20
C LEU A 11 -21.17 -36.24 20.92
N PRO A 12 -21.51 -34.95 21.00
CA PRO A 12 -21.58 -34.10 19.82
C PRO A 12 -20.18 -33.94 19.25
N VAL A 13 -20.03 -34.25 17.96
CA VAL A 13 -18.86 -33.95 17.15
C VAL A 13 -18.54 -32.46 17.32
N ALA A 14 -17.40 -32.18 17.95
CA ALA A 14 -16.87 -30.83 18.04
C ALA A 14 -16.76 -30.27 16.62
N ARG A 15 -17.52 -29.20 16.38
CA ARG A 15 -17.58 -28.50 15.11
C ARG A 15 -16.17 -28.10 14.70
N VAL A 16 -15.78 -28.50 13.50
CA VAL A 16 -14.73 -27.84 12.72
C VAL A 16 -15.11 -26.36 12.69
N SER A 17 -14.26 -25.50 13.26
CA SER A 17 -14.41 -24.05 13.23
C SER A 17 -14.16 -23.58 11.80
N ALA A 18 -15.17 -23.72 10.95
CA ALA A 18 -15.26 -23.00 9.70
C ALA A 18 -15.41 -21.52 10.06
N TYR A 19 -14.51 -20.68 9.54
CA TYR A 19 -14.66 -19.23 9.54
C TYR A 19 -16.08 -18.89 9.07
N VAL A 20 -16.90 -18.40 9.98
CA VAL A 20 -18.21 -17.84 9.65
C VAL A 20 -17.94 -16.51 8.97
N GLN A 21 -17.95 -16.53 7.64
CA GLN A 21 -18.14 -15.32 6.84
C GLN A 21 -19.57 -14.85 7.16
N GLN A 22 -19.71 -13.92 8.11
CA GLN A 22 -21.00 -13.27 8.34
C GLN A 22 -21.31 -12.44 7.09
N GLY A 23 -22.14 -13.02 6.22
CA GLY A 23 -22.84 -12.30 5.16
C GLY A 23 -23.84 -11.33 5.79
N GLY A 24 -23.35 -10.17 6.22
CA GLY A 24 -24.17 -8.99 6.39
C GLY A 24 -24.52 -8.47 5.00
N ALA A 25 -25.81 -8.50 4.65
CA ALA A 25 -26.30 -7.88 3.43
C ALA A 25 -25.85 -6.41 3.40
N TYR A 26 -25.07 -6.04 2.38
CA TYR A 26 -24.71 -4.66 2.10
C TYR A 26 -26.00 -3.84 1.92
N ARG A 27 -26.34 -3.02 2.92
CA ARG A 27 -27.30 -1.94 2.72
C ARG A 27 -26.53 -0.81 2.04
N PHE A 28 -26.73 -0.66 0.74
CA PHE A 28 -26.34 0.55 0.03
C PHE A 28 -26.96 1.76 0.74
N PRO A 29 -26.19 2.82 1.07
CA PRO A 29 -26.78 4.09 1.41
C PRO A 29 -27.65 4.54 0.22
N THR A 30 -28.96 4.64 0.42
CA THR A 30 -29.90 5.13 -0.60
C THR A 30 -29.87 6.66 -0.72
N ALA A 31 -28.85 7.31 -0.17
CA ALA A 31 -28.61 8.72 -0.42
C ALA A 31 -28.12 8.87 -1.87
N PRO A 32 -28.68 9.81 -2.66
CA PRO A 32 -28.15 10.14 -3.98
C PRO A 32 -26.66 10.39 -3.87
N PHE A 33 -25.90 9.94 -4.87
CA PHE A 33 -24.44 9.88 -4.94
C PHE A 33 -23.69 11.21 -4.63
N ASP A 34 -24.42 12.32 -4.47
CA ASP A 34 -23.91 13.69 -4.34
C ASP A 34 -24.56 14.53 -3.20
N ALA A 35 -25.21 13.90 -2.21
CA ALA A 35 -25.82 14.65 -1.10
C ALA A 35 -24.94 14.68 0.16
N ASN A 36 -24.75 15.87 0.73
CA ASN A 36 -24.24 16.04 2.09
C ASN A 36 -25.18 15.33 3.09
N ALA A 37 -24.73 15.13 4.34
CA ALA A 37 -25.48 14.41 5.39
C ALA A 37 -26.86 15.02 5.73
N ASP A 38 -27.14 16.24 5.27
CA ASP A 38 -28.42 16.96 5.39
C ASP A 38 -29.28 16.92 4.11
N GLY A 39 -28.86 16.20 3.07
CA GLY A 39 -29.56 16.13 1.79
C GLY A 39 -29.30 17.31 0.84
N SER A 40 -28.41 18.24 1.20
CA SER A 40 -28.03 19.36 0.32
C SER A 40 -27.00 18.91 -0.73
N ILE A 41 -27.12 19.46 -1.93
CA ILE A 41 -26.14 19.33 -3.01
C ILE A 41 -25.40 20.67 -3.06
N ASP A 42 -24.09 20.70 -2.77
CA ASP A 42 -23.31 21.93 -2.79
C ASP A 42 -23.22 22.50 -4.20
N ARG A 43 -24.10 23.45 -4.52
CA ARG A 43 -24.13 24.17 -5.81
C ARG A 43 -22.94 25.12 -6.02
N ALA A 44 -22.05 25.29 -5.04
CA ALA A 44 -20.97 26.26 -5.09
C ALA A 44 -19.75 25.82 -5.92
N GLU A 45 -19.56 24.53 -6.19
CA GLU A 45 -18.44 24.02 -7.01
C GLU A 45 -18.86 23.56 -8.42
N ALA A 46 -20.13 23.76 -8.80
CA ALA A 46 -20.67 23.39 -10.12
C ALA A 46 -20.32 24.39 -11.26
N GLY A 47 -19.43 25.35 -11.00
CA GLY A 47 -19.17 26.49 -11.88
C GLY A 47 -18.13 26.29 -12.99
N ASN A 48 -17.45 25.13 -13.10
CA ASN A 48 -16.43 24.93 -14.14
C ASN A 48 -16.63 23.58 -14.86
N ALA A 49 -17.50 23.58 -15.86
CA ALA A 49 -18.03 22.41 -16.56
C ALA A 49 -17.06 21.72 -17.55
N ALA A 50 -15.76 21.69 -17.27
CA ALA A 50 -14.74 21.05 -18.12
C ALA A 50 -13.97 19.88 -17.44
N HIS A 51 -14.43 19.39 -16.29
CA HIS A 51 -13.81 18.28 -15.54
C HIS A 51 -14.66 16.99 -15.51
N PHE A 52 -15.63 16.86 -16.43
CA PHE A 52 -16.57 15.74 -16.48
C PHE A 52 -15.98 14.50 -17.18
N ALA A 53 -15.26 13.67 -16.42
CA ALA A 53 -15.16 12.22 -16.63
C ALA A 53 -14.86 11.52 -15.26
N SER A 54 -15.79 10.67 -14.81
CA SER A 54 -15.93 9.96 -13.51
C SER A 54 -14.77 8.99 -13.12
N PRO A 55 -14.73 8.33 -11.92
CA PRO A 55 -15.21 8.63 -10.56
C PRO A 55 -14.07 8.56 -9.50
N GLY A 56 -13.98 9.56 -8.62
CA GLY A 56 -12.95 9.69 -7.59
C GLY A 56 -12.33 11.07 -7.65
N ARG A 57 -12.55 11.89 -6.62
CA ARG A 57 -12.10 13.28 -6.59
C ARG A 57 -10.57 13.29 -6.59
N ARG A 58 -9.95 14.03 -7.51
CA ARG A 58 -8.50 14.28 -7.50
C ARG A 58 -8.19 15.31 -6.42
N ALA A 59 -7.15 15.07 -5.62
CA ALA A 59 -6.58 16.04 -4.69
C ALA A 59 -5.12 16.34 -5.08
N GLU A 60 -4.78 17.61 -5.26
CA GLU A 60 -3.38 18.05 -5.38
C GLU A 60 -2.91 18.52 -4.00
N VAL A 61 -1.77 18.01 -3.54
CA VAL A 61 -1.28 18.21 -2.17
C VAL A 61 0.17 18.68 -2.19
N THR A 62 0.45 19.67 -1.35
CA THR A 62 1.78 20.28 -1.17
C THR A 62 2.27 20.23 0.27
N THR A 63 1.37 19.91 1.20
CA THR A 63 1.66 19.86 2.64
C THR A 63 1.21 18.55 3.27
N GLU A 64 1.75 18.22 4.44
CA GLU A 64 1.36 17.03 5.19
C GLU A 64 -0.13 17.05 5.56
N THR A 65 -0.67 18.20 5.96
CA THR A 65 -2.08 18.33 6.35
C THR A 65 -3.01 18.00 5.19
N GLU A 66 -2.75 18.57 4.01
CA GLU A 66 -3.51 18.28 2.79
C GLU A 66 -3.45 16.80 2.41
N LEU A 67 -2.26 16.19 2.50
CA LEU A 67 -2.08 14.77 2.23
C LEU A 67 -2.89 13.91 3.20
N ARG A 68 -2.81 14.19 4.51
CA ARG A 68 -3.56 13.45 5.54
C ARG A 68 -5.07 13.59 5.35
N ASP A 69 -5.55 14.78 5.03
CA ASP A 69 -6.97 15.03 4.82
C ASP A 69 -7.48 14.36 3.54
N ALA A 70 -6.70 14.39 2.45
CA ALA A 70 -6.98 13.65 1.23
C ALA A 70 -7.01 12.13 1.47
N MET A 71 -6.12 11.61 2.31
CA MET A 71 -6.10 10.19 2.64
C MET A 71 -7.28 9.75 3.51
N LYS A 72 -7.78 10.61 4.41
CA LYS A 72 -8.98 10.36 5.23
C LYS A 72 -10.28 10.46 4.43
N ASN A 73 -10.28 11.24 3.34
CA ASN A 73 -11.48 11.46 2.54
C ASN A 73 -11.80 10.23 1.67
N PRO A 74 -12.93 9.51 1.90
CA PRO A 74 -13.28 8.32 1.14
C PRO A 74 -13.65 8.60 -0.33
N TYR A 75 -13.93 9.85 -0.67
CA TYR A 75 -14.26 10.26 -2.04
C TYR A 75 -13.02 10.59 -2.89
N VAL A 76 -11.85 10.69 -2.26
CA VAL A 76 -10.58 10.93 -2.94
C VAL A 76 -9.94 9.59 -3.28
N ASN A 77 -9.83 9.30 -4.58
CA ASN A 77 -9.16 8.09 -5.09
C ASN A 77 -7.86 8.42 -5.82
N GLU A 78 -7.54 9.70 -6.02
CA GLU A 78 -6.36 10.14 -6.76
C GLU A 78 -5.70 11.31 -6.03
N ILE A 79 -4.44 11.15 -5.63
CA ILE A 79 -3.64 12.15 -4.92
C ILE A 79 -2.41 12.49 -5.76
N TRP A 80 -2.23 13.78 -6.02
CA TRP A 80 -1.10 14.33 -6.75
C TRP A 80 -0.23 15.10 -5.78
N ILE A 81 0.96 14.57 -5.49
CA ILE A 81 1.96 15.23 -4.67
C ILE A 81 2.67 16.25 -5.57
N ALA A 82 2.61 17.53 -5.21
CA ALA A 82 3.12 18.63 -6.02
C ALA A 82 4.32 19.36 -5.38
N ALA A 83 4.74 18.94 -4.18
CA ALA A 83 5.94 19.41 -3.51
C ALA A 83 6.55 18.28 -2.66
N ASP A 84 7.81 18.44 -2.24
CA ASP A 84 8.37 17.58 -1.20
C ASP A 84 7.64 17.83 0.13
N ILE A 85 7.17 16.77 0.78
CA ILE A 85 6.40 16.81 2.02
C ILE A 85 7.18 16.10 3.13
N ALA A 86 7.49 16.84 4.19
CA ALA A 86 7.96 16.26 5.44
C ALA A 86 6.77 15.85 6.32
N LEU A 87 6.74 14.60 6.78
CA LEU A 87 5.73 14.06 7.69
C LEU A 87 6.15 14.32 9.14
N ALA A 88 6.00 15.57 9.56
CA ALA A 88 6.48 16.07 10.84
C ALA A 88 5.59 15.66 12.03
N SER A 89 4.38 15.12 11.77
CA SER A 89 3.49 14.70 12.86
C SER A 89 4.02 13.51 13.67
N GLY A 90 4.99 12.76 13.12
CA GLY A 90 5.51 11.52 13.73
C GLY A 90 4.50 10.38 13.77
N GLU A 91 3.42 10.48 13.01
CA GLU A 91 2.42 9.43 12.85
C GLU A 91 2.46 8.89 11.43
N ALA A 92 2.20 7.60 11.24
CA ALA A 92 2.01 7.07 9.90
C ALA A 92 0.84 7.77 9.18
N LEU A 93 0.87 7.79 7.84
CA LEU A 93 -0.29 8.29 7.10
C LEU A 93 -1.52 7.42 7.40
N PRO A 94 -2.74 7.98 7.30
CA PRO A 94 -3.96 7.21 7.50
C PRO A 94 -3.95 5.93 6.64
N PRO A 95 -4.20 4.75 7.23
CA PRO A 95 -4.07 3.48 6.51
C PRO A 95 -5.09 3.38 5.38
N ILE A 96 -4.69 2.77 4.27
CA ILE A 96 -5.57 2.48 3.15
C ILE A 96 -6.27 1.15 3.45
N ARG A 97 -7.60 1.18 3.54
CA ARG A 97 -8.42 0.05 3.97
C ARG A 97 -9.64 -0.12 3.07
N GLU A 98 -10.40 -1.18 3.33
CA GLU A 98 -11.66 -1.47 2.66
C GLU A 98 -11.46 -1.72 1.16
N LEU A 99 -12.51 -1.57 0.35
CA LEU A 99 -12.44 -1.76 -1.11
C LEU A 99 -11.87 -0.52 -1.83
N ARG A 100 -11.06 0.30 -1.14
CA ARG A 100 -10.50 1.53 -1.69
C ARG A 100 -9.35 1.22 -2.63
N THR A 101 -9.40 1.83 -3.82
CA THR A 101 -8.24 1.95 -4.71
C THR A 101 -7.74 3.39 -4.65
N LEU A 102 -6.52 3.59 -4.16
CA LEU A 102 -5.89 4.89 -4.07
C LEU A 102 -4.74 4.98 -5.07
N HIS A 103 -4.80 5.97 -5.94
CA HIS A 103 -3.74 6.34 -6.86
C HIS A 103 -2.95 7.52 -6.29
N VAL A 104 -1.62 7.39 -6.22
CA VAL A 104 -0.71 8.43 -5.73
C VAL A 104 0.34 8.72 -6.80
N PHE A 105 0.43 9.98 -7.21
CA PHE A 105 1.32 10.42 -8.28
C PHE A 105 2.21 11.56 -7.79
N GLY A 106 3.51 11.48 -8.04
CA GLY A 106 4.41 12.64 -7.88
C GLY A 106 4.42 13.51 -9.14
N LYS A 107 4.49 14.83 -8.93
CA LYS A 107 4.52 15.86 -9.98
C LYS A 107 5.74 16.78 -9.85
N CYS A 108 6.67 16.51 -8.94
CA CYS A 108 7.85 17.34 -8.67
C CYS A 108 8.92 17.11 -9.74
N SER A 109 8.64 17.50 -10.99
CA SER A 109 9.61 17.41 -12.09
C SER A 109 10.32 18.76 -12.29
N PRO A 110 11.65 18.79 -12.53
CA PRO A 110 12.38 20.01 -12.85
C PRO A 110 12.13 20.53 -14.27
N THR A 111 11.54 19.73 -15.17
CA THR A 111 11.40 20.07 -16.59
C THR A 111 10.01 19.66 -17.09
N GLY A 112 9.15 20.65 -17.28
CA GLY A 112 7.71 20.48 -17.53
C GLY A 112 7.31 19.96 -18.91
N GLU A 113 7.78 18.79 -19.34
CA GLU A 113 7.41 18.24 -20.66
C GLU A 113 6.54 16.99 -20.67
N ASP A 114 6.13 16.41 -19.54
CA ASP A 114 5.15 15.29 -19.60
C ASP A 114 4.13 15.29 -18.45
N ALA A 115 3.46 16.43 -18.25
CA ALA A 115 2.37 16.56 -17.28
C ALA A 115 1.03 16.01 -17.80
N THR A 116 0.98 15.44 -19.01
CA THR A 116 -0.29 15.30 -19.74
C THR A 116 -1.03 13.98 -19.55
N PHE A 117 -0.40 12.89 -19.09
CA PHE A 117 -1.14 11.65 -18.80
C PHE A 117 -0.47 10.83 -17.67
N HIS A 118 -1.09 10.82 -16.48
CA HIS A 118 -0.72 10.03 -15.29
C HIS A 118 0.55 10.42 -14.50
N GLY A 119 0.83 11.72 -14.37
CA GLY A 119 1.90 12.24 -13.50
C GLY A 119 3.24 12.31 -14.24
N GLY A 120 3.91 13.47 -14.13
CA GLY A 120 5.18 13.74 -14.79
C GLY A 120 6.32 12.90 -14.22
N ASP A 121 7.49 12.98 -14.84
CA ASP A 121 8.73 12.31 -14.40
C ASP A 121 9.32 12.90 -13.10
N GLY A 122 8.48 13.47 -12.26
CA GLY A 122 8.83 14.26 -11.10
C GLY A 122 8.71 13.50 -9.81
N GLU A 123 9.84 13.17 -9.20
CA GLU A 123 9.89 12.44 -7.95
C GLU A 123 9.76 13.39 -6.75
N CYS A 124 8.54 13.51 -6.22
CA CYS A 124 8.34 14.19 -4.94
C CYS A 124 8.76 13.31 -3.78
N ALA A 125 9.46 13.88 -2.81
CA ALA A 125 9.82 13.20 -1.57
C ALA A 125 8.70 13.27 -0.53
N LEU A 126 8.34 12.12 0.03
CA LEU A 126 7.68 11.99 1.32
C LEU A 126 8.73 11.56 2.34
N ASP A 127 9.11 12.48 3.22
CA ASP A 127 10.15 12.27 4.23
C ASP A 127 9.50 12.09 5.61
N ALA A 128 9.59 10.88 6.17
CA ALA A 128 9.06 10.57 7.50
C ALA A 128 10.02 10.91 8.66
N ALA A 129 11.19 11.48 8.38
CA ALA A 129 12.17 11.95 9.36
C ALA A 129 12.56 10.90 10.44
N GLY A 130 12.42 9.61 10.14
CA GLY A 130 12.67 8.50 11.07
C GLY A 130 11.62 8.34 12.16
N ALA A 131 10.51 9.08 12.10
CA ALA A 131 9.51 9.16 13.16
C ALA A 131 8.38 8.13 13.03
N SER A 132 8.04 7.72 11.80
CA SER A 132 6.97 6.76 11.53
C SER A 132 7.16 6.01 10.23
N GLY A 133 6.36 4.96 10.02
CA GLY A 133 6.12 4.42 8.69
C GLY A 133 5.43 5.45 7.79
N ILE A 134 5.43 5.23 6.47
CA ILE A 134 4.79 6.15 5.53
C ILE A 134 3.40 5.62 5.13
N PHE A 135 3.31 4.45 4.50
CA PHE A 135 2.06 3.87 4.03
C PHE A 135 1.77 2.49 4.63
N ASP A 136 0.52 2.29 5.03
CA ASP A 136 -0.04 0.99 5.39
C ASP A 136 -1.22 0.66 4.46
N VAL A 137 -1.19 -0.51 3.83
CA VAL A 137 -2.26 -1.01 2.95
C VAL A 137 -2.85 -2.28 3.55
N TYR A 138 -4.14 -2.28 3.87
CA TYR A 138 -4.85 -3.44 4.38
C TYR A 138 -5.86 -3.96 3.35
N GLY A 139 -5.81 -5.26 3.11
CA GLY A 139 -6.73 -5.96 2.24
C GLY A 139 -8.18 -5.74 2.63
N PRO A 140 -9.09 -5.57 1.64
CA PRO A 140 -8.88 -5.75 0.20
C PRO A 140 -8.40 -4.50 -0.56
N ALA A 141 -7.82 -3.50 0.11
CA ALA A 141 -7.45 -2.24 -0.53
C ALA A 141 -6.31 -2.37 -1.55
N ARG A 142 -6.26 -1.41 -2.47
CA ARG A 142 -5.23 -1.30 -3.51
C ARG A 142 -4.56 0.08 -3.48
N LEU A 143 -3.24 0.07 -3.48
CA LEU A 143 -2.41 1.26 -3.69
C LEU A 143 -1.77 1.19 -5.07
N VAL A 144 -1.91 2.25 -5.86
CA VAL A 144 -1.17 2.43 -7.12
C VAL A 144 -0.32 3.68 -6.94
N MET A 145 0.99 3.57 -7.09
CA MET A 145 1.90 4.69 -6.88
C MET A 145 2.87 4.85 -8.04
N ARG A 146 3.08 6.09 -8.47
CA ARG A 146 4.07 6.41 -9.50
C ARG A 146 4.83 7.69 -9.24
N GLY A 147 6.15 7.65 -9.43
CA GLY A 147 7.00 8.84 -9.41
C GLY A 147 7.09 9.48 -8.02
N VAL A 148 7.22 8.68 -6.96
CA VAL A 148 7.31 9.18 -5.58
C VAL A 148 8.57 8.63 -4.94
N LYS A 149 9.19 9.44 -4.09
CA LYS A 149 10.32 9.03 -3.26
C LYS A 149 9.84 8.91 -1.81
N LEU A 150 10.02 7.74 -1.21
CA LEU A 150 9.68 7.42 0.17
C LEU A 150 10.95 7.33 1.00
N VAL A 151 11.14 8.26 1.93
CA VAL A 151 12.42 8.50 2.60
C VAL A 151 12.29 8.50 4.12
N ASN A 152 13.31 7.95 4.78
CA ASN A 152 13.45 7.97 6.24
C ASN A 152 12.22 7.44 6.98
N GLY A 153 11.48 6.50 6.38
CA GLY A 153 10.42 5.77 7.04
C GLY A 153 10.98 4.85 8.13
N ASN A 154 10.31 4.77 9.28
CA ASN A 154 10.72 3.94 10.40
C ASN A 154 9.50 3.25 11.03
N ALA A 155 9.37 1.95 10.83
CA ALA A 155 8.22 1.18 11.28
C ALA A 155 8.61 -0.23 11.72
N LYS A 156 7.70 -0.94 12.39
CA LYS A 156 7.95 -2.35 12.72
C LYS A 156 8.04 -3.22 11.46
N HIS A 157 7.17 -2.96 10.49
CA HIS A 157 7.08 -3.69 9.23
C HIS A 157 7.04 -2.65 8.11
N GLY A 158 7.89 -2.77 7.10
CA GLY A 158 7.83 -1.90 5.93
C GLY A 158 8.12 -0.45 6.30
N GLY A 159 9.39 -0.08 6.46
CA GLY A 159 9.77 1.27 6.93
C GLY A 159 9.09 2.37 6.11
N ALA A 160 8.97 2.17 4.79
CA ALA A 160 8.14 3.03 3.94
C ALA A 160 6.74 2.46 3.70
N LEU A 161 6.62 1.17 3.34
CA LEU A 161 5.36 0.58 2.92
C LEU A 161 5.15 -0.80 3.55
N ALA A 162 4.05 -0.95 4.28
CA ALA A 162 3.56 -2.24 4.72
C ALA A 162 2.27 -2.62 3.97
N VAL A 163 2.22 -3.85 3.45
CA VAL A 163 1.05 -4.41 2.77
C VAL A 163 0.58 -5.64 3.53
N TRP A 164 -0.68 -5.62 3.97
CA TRP A 164 -1.31 -6.66 4.79
C TRP A 164 -2.54 -7.19 4.07
N PHE A 165 -2.44 -8.31 3.37
CA PHE A 165 -3.53 -8.90 2.57
C PHE A 165 -4.07 -7.99 1.45
N GLY A 166 -3.47 -6.81 1.23
CA GLY A 166 -3.85 -5.85 0.21
C GLY A 166 -3.00 -5.97 -1.05
N SER A 167 -3.12 -4.97 -1.93
CA SER A 167 -2.32 -4.91 -3.16
C SER A 167 -1.61 -3.57 -3.33
N ALA A 168 -0.38 -3.61 -3.86
CA ALA A 168 0.39 -2.42 -4.19
C ALA A 168 1.04 -2.57 -5.58
N GLU A 169 0.78 -1.62 -6.46
CA GLU A 169 1.43 -1.50 -7.76
C GLU A 169 2.28 -0.23 -7.78
N LEU A 170 3.60 -0.40 -7.86
CA LEU A 170 4.57 0.68 -7.71
C LEU A 170 5.39 0.80 -8.99
N SER A 171 5.42 2.00 -9.57
CA SER A 171 6.20 2.28 -10.78
C SER A 171 7.07 3.52 -10.62
N ARG A 172 8.38 3.43 -10.91
CA ARG A 172 9.31 4.56 -10.75
C ARG A 172 9.23 5.17 -9.35
N VAL A 173 9.18 4.31 -8.33
CA VAL A 173 9.18 4.69 -6.93
C VAL A 173 10.58 4.48 -6.38
N ARG A 174 11.03 5.37 -5.49
CA ARG A 174 12.30 5.24 -4.79
C ARG A 174 12.09 5.04 -3.30
N PHE A 175 12.77 4.06 -2.72
CA PHE A 175 12.80 3.78 -1.29
C PHE A 175 14.20 4.05 -0.77
N GLU A 176 14.38 5.10 0.03
CA GLU A 176 15.69 5.51 0.53
C GLU A 176 15.76 5.66 2.05
N ASN A 177 16.82 5.13 2.66
CA ASN A 177 17.10 5.29 4.10
C ASN A 177 15.94 4.87 5.03
N ASN A 178 15.10 3.93 4.60
CA ASN A 178 14.00 3.44 5.41
C ASN A 178 14.48 2.32 6.34
N ALA A 179 13.96 2.30 7.56
CA ALA A 179 14.30 1.36 8.61
C ALA A 179 13.07 0.56 9.08
N ALA A 180 13.24 -0.74 9.32
CA ALA A 180 12.21 -1.53 9.99
C ALA A 180 12.75 -2.72 10.80
N GLU A 181 11.89 -3.43 11.55
CA GLU A 181 12.28 -4.76 12.02
C GLU A 181 12.32 -5.74 10.83
N ARG A 182 11.32 -5.66 9.94
CA ARG A 182 11.23 -6.48 8.74
C ARG A 182 10.89 -5.65 7.51
N GLY A 183 11.66 -5.80 6.44
CA GLY A 183 11.42 -5.08 5.19
C GLY A 183 11.72 -3.60 5.34
N GLY A 184 13.01 -3.22 5.33
CA GLY A 184 13.42 -1.84 5.59
C GLY A 184 12.71 -0.84 4.69
N GLY A 185 12.52 -1.16 3.40
CA GLY A 185 11.66 -0.42 2.49
C GLY A 185 10.22 -0.94 2.50
N ILE A 186 10.04 -2.21 2.12
CA ILE A 186 8.71 -2.82 1.92
C ILE A 186 8.55 -4.08 2.77
N SER A 187 7.41 -4.23 3.43
CA SER A 187 6.99 -5.51 4.03
C SER A 187 5.67 -5.95 3.40
N ASN A 188 5.66 -7.08 2.71
CA ASN A 188 4.47 -7.72 2.17
C ASN A 188 4.07 -8.93 3.02
N TRP A 189 2.85 -8.91 3.57
CA TRP A 189 2.28 -9.97 4.37
C TRP A 189 0.98 -10.46 3.74
N HIS A 190 1.04 -11.61 3.07
CA HIS A 190 -0.07 -12.23 2.35
C HIS A 190 -0.75 -11.31 1.32
N GLY A 191 -0.07 -10.26 0.85
CA GLY A 191 -0.57 -9.33 -0.15
C GLY A 191 0.01 -9.59 -1.55
N GLU A 192 -0.33 -8.69 -2.46
CA GLU A 192 0.12 -8.70 -3.85
C GLU A 192 0.91 -7.42 -4.16
N VAL A 193 2.22 -7.54 -4.37
CA VAL A 193 3.09 -6.39 -4.64
C VAL A 193 3.74 -6.53 -6.01
N GLU A 194 3.53 -5.53 -6.87
CA GLU A 194 4.17 -5.43 -8.18
C GLU A 194 5.07 -4.19 -8.24
N LEU A 195 6.34 -4.39 -8.57
CA LEU A 195 7.38 -3.36 -8.64
C LEU A 195 7.87 -3.22 -10.07
N ARG A 196 7.87 -2.00 -10.61
CA ARG A 196 8.37 -1.70 -11.95
C ARG A 196 9.29 -0.49 -11.91
N ASP A 197 10.52 -0.65 -12.39
CA ASP A 197 11.53 0.42 -12.41
C ASP A 197 11.71 1.08 -11.02
N VAL A 198 11.68 0.27 -9.97
CA VAL A 198 11.78 0.72 -8.57
C VAL A 198 13.24 0.73 -8.13
N THR A 199 13.65 1.79 -7.43
CA THR A 199 14.99 1.87 -6.83
C THR A 199 14.90 1.76 -5.31
N MET A 200 15.67 0.86 -4.74
CA MET A 200 15.80 0.70 -3.29
C MET A 200 17.25 0.97 -2.90
N LYS A 201 17.46 1.90 -1.97
CA LYS A 201 18.81 2.33 -1.58
C LYS A 201 18.90 2.54 -0.08
N ASP A 202 19.94 1.98 0.54
CA ASP A 202 20.28 2.22 1.95
C ASP A 202 19.12 1.95 2.94
N ASN A 203 18.18 1.08 2.58
CA ASN A 203 17.14 0.62 3.51
C ASN A 203 17.72 -0.50 4.40
N ILE A 204 17.30 -0.52 5.66
CA ILE A 204 17.85 -1.42 6.68
C ILE A 204 16.70 -2.11 7.42
N ALA A 205 16.87 -3.40 7.70
CA ALA A 205 16.00 -4.13 8.60
C ALA A 205 16.83 -4.74 9.74
N SER A 206 16.30 -4.73 10.97
CA SER A 206 17.01 -5.29 12.13
C SER A 206 16.80 -6.79 12.32
N VAL A 207 15.80 -7.38 11.67
CA VAL A 207 15.50 -8.82 11.72
C VAL A 207 15.63 -9.41 10.33
N ASP A 208 14.73 -9.06 9.40
CA ASP A 208 14.61 -9.76 8.12
C ASP A 208 14.43 -8.82 6.93
N GLY A 209 15.05 -9.12 5.79
CA GLY A 209 14.79 -8.43 4.54
C GLY A 209 15.18 -6.95 4.57
N SER A 210 16.48 -6.65 4.43
CA SER A 210 17.01 -5.29 4.55
C SER A 210 16.28 -4.26 3.70
N HIS A 211 15.90 -4.63 2.46
CA HIS A 211 15.09 -3.78 1.58
C HIS A 211 13.64 -4.25 1.52
N VAL A 212 13.41 -5.54 1.32
CA VAL A 212 12.07 -6.12 1.21
C VAL A 212 11.95 -7.37 2.05
N TYR A 213 10.81 -7.49 2.71
CA TYR A 213 10.37 -8.71 3.37
C TYR A 213 9.06 -9.16 2.73
N HIS A 214 8.97 -10.44 2.38
CA HIS A 214 7.78 -11.02 1.78
C HIS A 214 7.39 -12.31 2.51
N TRP A 215 6.14 -12.38 2.97
CA TRP A 215 5.60 -13.57 3.63
C TRP A 215 4.21 -13.90 3.08
N GLY A 216 4.14 -14.95 2.25
CA GLY A 216 2.89 -15.38 1.62
C GLY A 216 2.35 -14.38 0.59
N GLY A 217 1.38 -14.79 -0.23
CA GLY A 217 0.90 -13.96 -1.35
C GLY A 217 1.90 -13.90 -2.51
N HIS A 218 1.90 -12.80 -3.26
CA HIS A 218 2.69 -12.63 -4.47
C HIS A 218 3.55 -11.37 -4.45
N MET A 219 4.78 -11.48 -4.93
CA MET A 219 5.66 -10.34 -5.22
C MET A 219 6.26 -10.53 -6.61
N LYS A 220 6.21 -9.48 -7.43
CA LYS A 220 6.76 -9.49 -8.79
C LYS A 220 7.57 -8.22 -9.04
N VAL A 221 8.70 -8.39 -9.70
CA VAL A 221 9.61 -7.29 -10.05
C VAL A 221 9.82 -7.29 -11.56
N TYR A 222 9.72 -6.10 -12.14
CA TYR A 222 9.80 -5.85 -13.57
C TYR A 222 10.72 -4.67 -13.87
N GLY A 223 11.14 -4.60 -15.14
CA GLY A 223 11.93 -3.50 -15.67
C GLY A 223 13.30 -3.39 -15.01
N ASP A 224 13.84 -2.16 -14.97
CA ASP A 224 15.18 -1.87 -14.46
C ASP A 224 15.15 -1.56 -12.97
N SER A 225 14.44 -2.40 -12.21
CA SER A 225 14.39 -2.26 -10.75
C SER A 225 15.77 -2.58 -10.13
N THR A 226 16.19 -1.82 -9.13
CA THR A 226 17.51 -1.98 -8.50
C THR A 226 17.48 -1.93 -6.97
N ILE A 227 18.39 -2.67 -6.36
CA ILE A 227 18.75 -2.59 -4.93
C ILE A 227 20.22 -2.16 -4.84
N ASN A 228 20.49 -1.02 -4.19
CA ASN A 228 21.82 -0.43 -4.04
C ASN A 228 22.61 -0.38 -5.37
N GLY A 229 21.92 -0.01 -6.46
CA GLY A 229 22.49 0.10 -7.81
C GLY A 229 22.73 -1.24 -8.54
N LYS A 230 22.29 -2.36 -7.98
CA LYS A 230 22.36 -3.69 -8.63
C LYS A 230 20.97 -4.15 -9.08
N PRO A 231 20.85 -4.95 -10.16
CA PRO A 231 19.55 -5.45 -10.62
C PRO A 231 18.80 -6.19 -9.51
N PHE A 232 17.53 -5.84 -9.33
CA PHE A 232 16.61 -6.49 -8.41
C PHE A 232 15.78 -7.53 -9.15
N SER A 233 15.78 -8.78 -8.65
CA SER A 233 14.97 -9.84 -9.21
C SER A 233 14.41 -10.75 -8.13
N CYS A 234 13.08 -10.94 -8.15
CA CYS A 234 12.39 -11.97 -7.37
C CYS A 234 12.43 -13.30 -8.13
N VAL A 235 13.58 -13.98 -8.12
CA VAL A 235 13.73 -15.34 -8.66
C VAL A 235 14.31 -16.27 -7.62
N ARG A 236 13.72 -17.46 -7.51
CA ARG A 236 14.24 -18.55 -6.70
C ARG A 236 15.61 -18.97 -7.18
N ALA A 237 16.65 -18.47 -6.51
CA ALA A 237 18.02 -18.64 -6.98
C ALA A 237 18.46 -20.11 -6.97
N THR A 238 18.66 -20.69 -8.14
CA THR A 238 19.68 -21.74 -8.32
C THR A 238 20.95 -21.06 -8.82
N GLY A 239 21.79 -20.61 -7.89
CA GLY A 239 23.20 -20.25 -8.14
C GLY A 239 23.49 -18.88 -8.80
N ALA A 240 22.79 -17.80 -8.44
CA ALA A 240 22.92 -16.50 -9.12
C ALA A 240 23.75 -15.42 -8.38
N VAL A 241 24.35 -14.53 -9.18
CA VAL A 241 25.12 -13.30 -8.85
C VAL A 241 24.20 -12.07 -8.71
N ALA A 242 22.90 -12.29 -8.51
CA ALA A 242 21.88 -11.28 -8.28
C ALA A 242 21.48 -11.28 -6.79
N TRP A 243 21.20 -10.10 -6.22
CA TRP A 243 20.68 -10.05 -4.84
C TRP A 243 19.27 -10.62 -4.84
N ASN A 244 19.17 -11.79 -4.23
CA ASN A 244 17.95 -12.55 -4.12
C ASN A 244 17.41 -12.40 -2.70
N ASP A 245 16.30 -11.69 -2.52
CA ASP A 245 15.52 -11.67 -1.28
C ASP A 245 14.40 -12.75 -1.28
N ASP A 246 14.45 -13.70 -2.24
CA ASP A 246 13.48 -14.78 -2.37
C ASP A 246 13.58 -15.81 -1.24
N ALA A 247 12.91 -15.49 -0.15
CA ALA A 247 12.22 -16.50 0.63
C ALA A 247 10.81 -16.64 0.03
N GLY A 248 10.63 -17.65 -0.83
CA GLY A 248 9.30 -18.11 -1.19
C GLY A 248 8.41 -18.38 0.05
N PRO A 249 7.11 -18.63 -0.14
CA PRO A 249 6.16 -18.74 0.98
C PRO A 249 6.65 -19.73 2.05
N GLY A 250 6.79 -19.25 3.29
CA GLY A 250 7.09 -20.07 4.47
C GLY A 250 8.55 -20.19 4.89
N HIS A 251 9.47 -19.38 4.36
CA HIS A 251 10.84 -19.30 4.88
C HIS A 251 11.06 -18.03 5.70
N VAL A 252 11.50 -18.18 6.95
CA VAL A 252 11.99 -17.09 7.81
C VAL A 252 13.41 -16.76 7.32
N PHE A 253 13.66 -15.48 7.03
CA PHE A 253 14.97 -14.98 6.62
C PHE A 253 15.95 -15.02 7.82
N PRO A 254 17.27 -15.11 7.59
CA PRO A 254 18.28 -14.82 8.60
C PRO A 254 18.89 -13.42 8.46
#